data_AF-B4GTX9-F1
#
_entry.id   AF-B4GTX9-F1
#
_cell.length_a   1.000
_cell.length_b   1.000
_cell.length_c   1.000
_cell.angle_alpha   90.00
_cell.angle_beta   90.00
_cell.angle_gamma   90.00
#
_symmetry.space_group_name_H-M   'P 1'
#
loop_
_entity.id
_entity.type
_entity.pdbx_description
1 polymer ?
#
loop_
_entity_poly.entity_id
_entity_poly.type
_entity_poly.pdbx_seq_one_letter_code
_entity_poly.pdbx_strand_id
1 'polypeptide(L)'
;MFHQRRLVPNLLRTIIYMLEDGHRPMSDTEIISSLGARYRRADPEFQRQVRMHLGDGVSYGILRRQNDHYSLRSKRLAEILATIPSGHPGNQ
;
A
#
# COMPACT_ATOMS: atom_id res chain seq x y z
N MET A 1 17.13 14.27 5.78
CA MET A 1 17.10 13.23 6.82
C MET A 1 15.81 12.45 6.67
N PHE A 2 15.78 11.42 5.81
CA PHE A 2 14.61 10.57 5.65
C PHE A 2 14.56 9.61 6.83
N HIS A 3 13.71 9.91 7.81
CA HIS A 3 13.53 9.04 8.95
C HIS A 3 13.11 7.66 8.45
N GLN A 4 14.00 6.70 8.67
CA GLN A 4 13.77 5.27 8.61
C GLN A 4 12.79 4.88 9.74
N ARG A 5 11.59 5.48 9.72
CA ARG A 5 10.46 5.20 10.61
C ARG A 5 9.96 3.83 10.25
N ARG A 6 10.53 2.78 10.87
CA ARG A 6 10.08 1.36 10.83
C ARG A 6 8.98 1.18 9.79
N LEU A 7 9.37 1.31 8.52
CA LEU A 7 8.45 1.20 7.41
C LEU A 7 8.02 -0.23 7.54
N VAL A 8 6.75 -0.50 7.90
CA VAL A 8 6.25 -1.86 7.90
C VAL A 8 6.58 -2.37 6.51
N PRO A 9 7.60 -3.25 6.38
CA PRO A 9 8.08 -3.60 5.07
C PRO A 9 6.89 -4.28 4.42
N ASN A 10 6.57 -3.87 3.19
CA ASN A 10 5.40 -4.34 2.46
C ASN A 10 4.05 -3.69 2.82
N LEU A 11 3.95 -2.62 3.63
CA LEU A 11 2.64 -1.98 3.89
C LEU A 11 1.98 -1.50 2.58
N LEU A 12 2.72 -0.70 1.80
CA LEU A 12 2.28 -0.25 0.48
C LEU A 12 1.99 -1.44 -0.44
N ARG A 13 2.82 -2.48 -0.41
CA ARG A 13 2.62 -3.72 -1.18
C ARG A 13 1.33 -4.44 -0.79
N THR A 14 1.01 -4.52 0.49
CA THR A 14 -0.22 -5.14 1.00
C THR A 14 -1.45 -4.34 0.58
N ILE A 15 -1.38 -3.00 0.65
CA ILE A 15 -2.45 -2.11 0.15
C ILE A 15 -2.67 -2.34 -1.34
N ILE A 16 -1.57 -2.35 -2.10
CA ILE A 16 -1.59 -2.61 -3.53
C ILE A 16 -2.25 -3.97 -3.84
N TYR A 17 -1.81 -5.03 -3.16
CA TYR A 17 -2.34 -6.38 -3.38
C TYR A 17 -3.83 -6.48 -3.03
N MET A 18 -4.28 -5.78 -1.97
CA MET A 18 -5.71 -5.72 -1.63
C MET A 18 -6.53 -4.98 -2.70
N LEU A 19 -6.01 -3.88 -3.22
CA LEU A 19 -6.68 -3.12 -4.27
C LEU A 19 -6.67 -3.86 -5.62
N GLU A 20 -5.63 -4.67 -5.87
CA GLU A 20 -5.53 -5.54 -7.03
C GLU A 20 -6.51 -6.72 -6.93
N ASP A 21 -6.45 -7.48 -5.83
CA ASP A 21 -7.31 -8.64 -5.56
C ASP A 21 -8.79 -8.25 -5.51
N GLY A 22 -9.12 -7.15 -4.83
CA GLY A 22 -10.49 -6.66 -4.71
C GLY A 22 -11.07 -6.12 -6.03
N HIS A 23 -10.23 -5.81 -7.04
CA HIS A 23 -10.62 -5.17 -8.31
C HIS A 23 -11.58 -3.96 -8.16
N ARG A 24 -11.61 -3.34 -6.97
CA ARG A 24 -12.57 -2.32 -6.59
C ARG A 24 -11.90 -1.20 -5.80
N PRO A 25 -12.42 0.04 -5.89
CA PRO A 25 -12.00 1.13 -5.03
C PRO A 25 -12.28 0.78 -3.56
N MET A 26 -11.29 0.95 -2.67
CA MET A 26 -11.50 0.84 -1.22
C MET A 26 -11.26 2.18 -0.55
N SER A 27 -12.08 2.51 0.46
CA SER A 27 -11.88 3.70 1.29
C SER A 27 -10.68 3.53 2.22
N ASP A 28 -10.15 4.64 2.73
CA ASP A 28 -9.08 4.60 3.72
C ASP A 28 -9.47 3.74 4.95
N THR A 29 -10.71 3.85 5.40
CA THR A 29 -11.22 3.12 6.58
C THR A 29 -11.24 1.61 6.36
N GLU A 30 -11.63 1.16 5.15
CA GLU A 30 -11.62 -0.25 4.75
C GLU A 30 -10.18 -0.80 4.71
N ILE A 31 -9.27 -0.03 4.11
CA ILE A 31 -7.86 -0.38 4.02
C ILE A 31 -7.24 -0.45 5.41
N ILE A 32 -7.50 0.53 6.26
CA ILE A 32 -7.02 0.58 7.65
C ILE A 32 -7.56 -0.60 8.45
N SER A 33 -8.85 -0.92 8.32
CA SER A 33 -9.47 -2.03 9.05
C SER A 33 -8.93 -3.39 8.60
N SER A 34 -8.80 -3.60 7.30
CA SER A 34 -8.25 -4.82 6.71
C SER A 34 -6.77 -5.01 7.07
N LEU A 35 -5.98 -3.93 6.98
CA LEU A 35 -4.59 -3.94 7.42
C LEU A 35 -4.50 -4.17 8.93
N GLY A 36 -5.38 -3.57 9.73
CA GLY A 36 -5.35 -3.70 11.18
C GLY A 36 -5.67 -5.12 11.63
N ALA A 37 -6.60 -5.79 10.97
CA ALA A 37 -6.87 -7.21 11.16
C ALA A 37 -5.66 -8.07 10.76
N ARG A 38 -5.02 -7.79 9.62
CA ARG A 38 -3.91 -8.59 9.07
C ARG A 38 -2.61 -8.44 9.87
N TYR A 39 -2.28 -7.22 10.29
CA TYR A 39 -1.10 -6.92 11.12
C TYR A 39 -1.38 -7.05 12.61
N ARG A 40 -2.63 -7.32 13.01
CA ARG A 40 -3.11 -7.38 14.39
C ARG A 40 -2.75 -6.11 15.17
N ARG A 41 -2.81 -4.95 14.49
CA ARG A 41 -2.43 -3.62 14.98
C ARG A 41 -3.51 -2.61 14.64
N ALA A 42 -4.01 -1.90 15.65
CA ALA A 42 -5.06 -0.89 15.48
C ALA A 42 -4.64 0.48 16.04
N ASP A 43 -3.33 0.70 16.20
CA ASP A 43 -2.80 1.89 16.83
C ASP A 43 -3.07 3.15 16.00
N PRO A 44 -3.37 4.30 16.62
CA PRO A 44 -3.59 5.55 15.91
C PRO A 44 -2.37 5.99 15.09
N GLU A 45 -1.16 5.63 15.54
CA GLU A 45 0.07 5.84 14.75
C GLU A 45 0.08 5.00 13.47
N PHE A 46 -0.37 3.74 13.54
CA PHE A 46 -0.48 2.87 12.38
C PHE A 46 -1.49 3.43 11.37
N GLN A 47 -2.66 3.87 11.82
CA GLN A 47 -3.67 4.49 10.96
C GLN A 47 -3.10 5.74 10.25
N ARG A 48 -2.35 6.58 10.99
CA ARG A 48 -1.68 7.75 10.42
C ARG A 48 -0.62 7.35 9.39
N GLN A 49 0.17 6.30 9.64
CA GLN A 49 1.13 5.78 8.68
C GLN A 49 0.44 5.26 7.42
N VAL A 50 -0.65 4.49 7.54
CA VAL A 50 -1.42 3.99 6.39
C VAL A 50 -1.91 5.15 5.53
N ARG A 51 -2.49 6.19 6.14
CA ARG A 51 -2.95 7.39 5.43
C ARG A 51 -1.82 8.14 4.73
N MET A 52 -0.64 8.27 5.37
CA MET A 52 0.54 8.85 4.71
C MET A 52 0.96 8.02 3.50
N HIS A 53 1.03 6.69 3.63
CA HIS A 53 1.39 5.79 2.54
C HIS A 53 0.38 5.82 1.38
N LEU A 54 -0.91 5.97 1.66
CA LEU A 54 -1.94 6.16 0.64
C LEU A 54 -1.72 7.48 -0.12
N GLY A 55 -1.43 8.57 0.60
CA GLY A 55 -1.10 9.86 0.00
C GLY A 55 0.16 9.80 -0.87
N ASP A 56 1.23 9.19 -0.38
CA ASP A 56 2.45 8.94 -1.15
C ASP A 56 2.15 8.09 -2.38
N GLY A 57 1.39 7.00 -2.26
CA GLY A 57 0.99 6.16 -3.39
C GLY A 57 0.22 6.91 -4.46
N VAL A 58 -0.60 7.91 -4.09
CA VAL A 58 -1.27 8.81 -5.03
C VAL A 58 -0.29 9.81 -5.65
N SER A 59 0.62 10.38 -4.86
CA SER A 59 1.65 11.31 -5.34
C SER A 59 2.62 10.64 -6.33
N TYR A 60 3.06 9.42 -6.02
CA TYR A 60 3.78 8.54 -6.93
C TYR A 60 2.90 8.01 -8.05
N GLY A 61 1.62 8.34 -8.12
CA GLY A 61 0.66 7.92 -9.16
C GLY A 61 0.55 6.40 -9.36
N ILE A 62 0.77 5.64 -8.30
CA ILE A 62 0.50 4.20 -8.17
C ILE A 62 -0.97 3.98 -7.83
N LEU A 63 -1.49 4.83 -6.96
CA LEU A 63 -2.87 4.86 -6.53
C LEU A 63 -3.57 6.03 -7.19
N ARG A 64 -4.87 5.87 -7.42
CA ARG A 64 -5.77 6.93 -7.84
C ARG A 64 -6.78 7.13 -6.73
N ARG A 65 -6.82 8.34 -6.14
CA ARG A 65 -7.89 8.72 -5.22
C ARG A 65 -9.08 9.25 -6.02
N GLN A 66 -10.26 8.69 -5.81
CA GLN A 66 -11.50 9.12 -6.45
C GLN A 66 -12.65 9.00 -5.44
N ASN A 67 -13.32 10.12 -5.16
CA ASN A 67 -14.44 10.18 -4.22
C ASN A 67 -14.15 9.52 -2.85
N ASP A 68 -12.99 9.86 -2.28
CA ASP A 68 -12.44 9.27 -1.04
C ASP A 68 -12.02 7.79 -1.09
N HIS A 69 -12.25 7.12 -2.21
CA HIS A 69 -11.78 5.76 -2.44
C HIS A 69 -10.43 5.76 -3.16
N TYR A 70 -9.63 4.74 -2.89
CA TYR A 70 -8.36 4.49 -3.54
C TYR A 70 -8.53 3.33 -4.51
N SER A 71 -8.07 3.52 -5.73
CA SER A 71 -8.03 2.50 -6.76
C SER A 71 -6.61 2.32 -7.27
N LEU A 72 -6.31 1.11 -7.73
CA LEU A 72 -5.01 0.78 -8.27
C LEU A 72 -4.83 1.33 -9.69
N ARG A 73 -3.65 1.86 -10.00
CA ARG A 73 -3.26 2.20 -11.36
C ARG A 73 -2.36 1.09 -11.92
N SER A 74 -2.98 0.14 -12.61
CA SER A 74 -2.36 -1.11 -13.08
C SER A 74 -1.07 -0.93 -13.88
N LYS A 75 -0.97 0.14 -14.70
CA LYS A 75 0.21 0.38 -15.55
C LYS A 75 1.51 0.65 -14.77
N ARG A 76 1.45 1.42 -13.68
CA ARG A 76 2.67 1.84 -12.95
C ARG A 76 3.09 0.83 -11.88
N LEU A 77 2.16 -0.01 -11.45
CA LEU A 77 2.40 -1.03 -10.44
C LEU A 77 3.35 -2.11 -10.93
N ALA A 78 3.19 -2.59 -12.16
CA ALA A 78 4.06 -3.61 -12.74
C ALA A 78 5.52 -3.12 -12.77
N GLU A 79 5.73 -1.84 -13.09
CA GLU A 79 7.06 -1.22 -13.11
C GLU A 79 7.66 -1.07 -11.70
N ILE A 80 6.83 -0.79 -10.69
CA ILE A 80 7.29 -0.66 -9.31
C ILE A 80 7.56 -2.01 -8.66
N LEU A 81 6.73 -3.02 -8.91
CA LEU A 81 7.00 -4.40 -8.48
C LEU A 81 8.25 -4.97 -9.14
N ALA A 82 8.55 -4.57 -10.38
CA ALA A 82 9.78 -4.95 -11.08
C ALA A 82 11.03 -4.25 -10.55
N THR A 83 10.91 -3.06 -9.94
CA THR A 83 12.04 -2.27 -9.43
C THR A 83 12.29 -2.43 -7.94
N ILE A 84 11.31 -2.93 -7.17
CA ILE A 84 11.56 -3.40 -5.81
C ILE A 84 12.27 -4.76 -5.96
N PRO A 85 13.51 -4.93 -5.47
CA PRO A 85 14.16 -6.23 -5.46
C PRO A 85 13.33 -7.12 -4.55
N SER A 86 12.44 -7.88 -5.18
CA SER A 86 11.92 -9.11 -4.65
C SER A 86 13.16 -9.89 -4.28
N GLY A 87 13.35 -10.20 -3.00
CA GLY A 87 14.19 -11.33 -2.61
C GLY A 87 13.57 -12.57 -3.24
N HIS A 88 13.84 -12.75 -4.53
CA HIS A 88 13.65 -13.95 -5.30
C HIS A 88 14.78 -14.86 -4.79
N PRO A 89 14.49 -15.93 -4.02
CA PRO A 89 15.46 -17.00 -3.93
C PRO A 89 15.61 -17.51 -5.36
N GLY A 90 16.76 -17.25 -5.96
CA GLY A 90 16.94 -17.30 -7.39
C GLY A 90 16.55 -18.62 -8.05
N ASN A 91 16.48 -18.54 -9.38
CA ASN A 91 16.89 -19.57 -10.34
C ASN A 91 17.13 -20.97 -9.74
N GLN A 92 16.31 -21.93 -10.14
CA GLN A 92 16.71 -22.93 -11.14
C GLN A 92 15.51 -23.75 -11.62
#